data_AF-A0A5K1CM53-F1
#
_entry.id   AF-A0A5K1CM53-F1
#
_cell.length_a   1.000
_cell.length_b   1.000
_cell.length_c   1.000
_cell.angle_alpha   90.00
_cell.angle_beta   90.00
_cell.angle_gamma   90.00
#
_symmetry.space_group_name_H-M   'P 1'
#
loop_
_entity.id
_entity.type
_entity.pdbx_description
1 polymer ?
#
loop_
_entity_poly.entity_id
_entity_poly.type
_entity_poly.pdbx_seq_one_letter_code
_entity_poly.pdbx_strand_id
1 'polypeptide(L)'
;PINCVVYNFLLPWVAHVASELDIPSTLLWIQPITLLAIYYHFLHLSPHLFLDVYKEIKVPGLPLSLNSDSLPSFLFPDNPF
;
A
#
# COMPACT_ATOMS: atom_id res chain seq x y z
N PRO A 1 1.43 2.20 -31.38
CA PRO A 1 2.38 2.29 -30.25
C PRO A 1 1.63 2.53 -28.93
N ILE A 2 2.10 1.96 -27.83
CA ILE A 2 1.64 2.29 -26.47
C ILE A 2 2.66 3.27 -25.89
N ASN A 3 2.19 4.41 -25.37
CA ASN A 3 3.05 5.52 -24.95
C ASN A 3 3.12 5.70 -23.42
N CYS A 4 2.21 5.06 -22.68
CA CYS A 4 2.15 5.09 -21.21
C CYS A 4 1.23 3.96 -20.73
N VAL A 5 1.48 3.44 -19.52
CA VAL A 5 0.62 2.44 -18.86
C VAL A 5 0.10 2.99 -17.54
N VAL A 6 -1.21 2.93 -17.35
CA VAL A 6 -1.88 3.19 -16.08
C VAL A 6 -2.28 1.85 -15.50
N TYR A 7 -1.82 1.52 -14.29
CA TYR A 7 -2.05 0.19 -13.69
C TYR A 7 -2.61 0.29 -12.29
N ASN A 8 -3.37 -0.72 -11.88
CA ASN A 8 -3.93 -0.81 -10.54
C ASN A 8 -2.88 -1.32 -9.53
N PHE A 9 -2.94 -0.89 -8.27
CA PHE A 9 -2.03 -1.33 -7.20
C PHE A 9 -1.99 -2.84 -6.96
N LEU A 10 -3.02 -3.58 -7.35
CA LEU A 10 -3.05 -5.05 -7.31
C LEU A 10 -2.16 -5.72 -8.37
N LEU A 11 -1.64 -4.96 -9.33
CA LEU A 11 -0.81 -5.43 -10.44
C LEU A 11 0.57 -4.74 -10.45
N PRO A 12 1.36 -4.83 -9.37
CA PRO A 12 2.65 -4.14 -9.28
C PRO A 12 3.64 -4.61 -10.35
N TRP A 13 3.51 -5.85 -10.83
CA TRP A 13 4.34 -6.39 -11.92
C TRP A 13 4.22 -5.60 -13.22
N VAL A 14 3.10 -4.92 -13.46
CA VAL A 14 2.89 -4.11 -14.67
C VAL A 14 3.87 -2.95 -14.72
N ALA A 15 4.22 -2.36 -13.57
CA ALA A 15 5.24 -1.32 -13.49
C ALA A 15 6.61 -1.85 -13.93
N HIS A 16 6.93 -3.08 -13.53
CA HIS A 16 8.19 -3.73 -13.90
C HIS A 16 8.25 -4.00 -15.41
N VAL A 17 7.21 -4.60 -15.99
CA VAL A 17 7.14 -4.86 -17.44
C VAL A 17 7.17 -3.56 -18.25
N ALA A 18 6.47 -2.51 -17.82
CA ALA A 18 6.55 -1.21 -18.48
C ALA A 18 7.96 -0.62 -18.45
N SER A 19 8.66 -0.77 -17.31
CA SER A 19 10.06 -0.35 -17.17
C SER A 19 11.03 -1.12 -18.08
N GLU A 20 10.82 -2.44 -18.28
CA GLU A 20 11.65 -3.24 -19.19
C GLU A 20 11.47 -2.87 -20.66
N LEU A 21 10.34 -2.24 -21.00
CA LEU A 21 10.00 -1.80 -22.36
C LEU A 21 10.27 -0.30 -22.58
N ASP A 22 10.90 0.38 -21.62
CA ASP A 22 11.10 1.84 -21.62
C ASP A 22 9.78 2.64 -21.77
N ILE A 23 8.67 2.10 -21.27
CA ILE A 23 7.35 2.74 -21.29
C ILE A 23 7.08 3.38 -19.93
N PRO A 24 6.76 4.69 -19.86
CA PRO A 24 6.33 5.34 -18.63
C PRO A 24 5.11 4.62 -18.02
N SER A 25 5.10 4.46 -16.71
CA SER A 25 3.95 3.90 -16.00
C SER A 25 3.55 4.72 -14.79
N THR A 26 2.27 4.66 -14.44
CA THR A 26 1.73 5.34 -13.25
C THR A 26 0.70 4.47 -12.53
N LEU A 27 0.72 4.58 -11.21
CA LEU A 27 -0.18 3.86 -10.32
C LEU A 27 -1.54 4.56 -10.27
N LEU A 28 -2.60 3.83 -10.61
CA LEU A 28 -3.98 4.21 -10.36
C LEU A 28 -4.42 3.71 -8.99
N TRP A 29 -4.47 4.62 -8.03
CA TRP A 29 -4.95 4.35 -6.68
C TRP A 29 -6.47 4.55 -6.60
N ILE A 30 -7.23 3.45 -6.52
CA ILE A 30 -8.70 3.46 -6.46
C ILE A 30 -9.26 3.35 -5.04
N GLN A 31 -8.40 3.38 -4.04
CA GLN A 31 -8.74 3.20 -2.62
C GLN A 31 -8.62 4.54 -1.88
N PRO A 32 -9.07 4.63 -0.62
CA PRO A 32 -8.82 5.82 0.21
C PRO A 32 -7.33 6.16 0.32
N ILE A 33 -6.97 7.45 0.33
CA ILE A 33 -5.57 7.89 0.47
C ILE A 33 -4.97 7.45 1.81
N THR A 34 -5.77 7.33 2.86
CA THR A 34 -5.34 6.78 4.15
C THR A 34 -4.76 5.37 4.00
N LEU A 35 -5.36 4.53 3.14
CA LEU A 35 -4.81 3.22 2.86
C LEU A 35 -3.46 3.33 2.15
N LEU A 36 -3.29 4.24 1.19
CA LEU A 36 -2.00 4.43 0.51
C LEU A 36 -0.88 4.74 1.52
N ALA A 37 -1.15 5.62 2.49
CA ALA A 37 -0.21 5.92 3.56
C ALA A 37 0.12 4.69 4.42
N ILE A 38 -0.91 3.92 4.81
CA ILE A 38 -0.73 2.68 5.57
C ILE A 38 0.14 1.69 4.78
N TYR A 39 -0.18 1.41 3.51
CA TYR A 39 0.61 0.53 2.64
C TYR A 39 2.06 1.00 2.51
N TYR A 40 2.28 2.30 2.32
CA TYR A 40 3.62 2.85 2.17
C TYR A 40 4.46 2.69 3.44
N HIS A 41 3.88 2.95 4.61
CA HIS A 41 4.57 2.73 5.88
C HIS A 41 4.80 1.25 6.18
N PHE A 42 3.81 0.39 5.89
CA PHE A 42 3.91 -1.05 6.10
C PHE A 42 4.99 -1.69 5.22
N LEU A 43 5.08 -1.31 3.95
CA LEU A 43 6.00 -1.94 2.99
C LEU A 43 7.39 -1.31 2.94
N HIS A 44 7.51 0.00 3.20
CA HIS A 44 8.74 0.74 2.88
C HIS A 44 9.29 1.58 4.03
N LEU A 45 8.46 2.37 4.71
CA LEU A 45 8.97 3.44 5.57
C LEU A 45 9.08 3.07 7.06
N SER A 46 8.12 2.32 7.60
CA SER A 46 8.04 2.04 9.04
C SER A 46 7.34 0.70 9.34
N PRO A 47 7.81 -0.42 8.77
CA PRO A 47 7.18 -1.74 8.97
C PRO A 47 7.08 -2.13 10.45
N HIS A 48 8.04 -1.66 11.27
CA HIS A 48 8.10 -1.92 12.71
C HIS A 48 6.85 -1.44 13.48
N LEU A 49 6.11 -0.45 12.95
CA LEU A 49 4.87 0.04 13.57
C LEU A 49 3.74 -1.00 13.51
N PHE A 50 3.84 -1.99 12.62
CA PHE A 50 2.82 -3.01 12.37
C PHE A 50 3.21 -4.39 12.92
N LEU A 51 4.23 -4.48 13.79
CA LEU A 51 4.62 -5.75 14.43
C LEU A 51 3.56 -6.28 15.39
N ASP A 52 2.77 -5.39 15.98
CA ASP A 52 1.67 -5.71 16.89
C ASP A 52 0.42 -4.95 16.44
N VAL A 53 -0.28 -5.54 15.46
CA VAL A 53 -1.50 -4.98 14.84
C VAL A 53 -2.70 -4.91 15.79
N TYR A 54 -2.59 -5.49 16.99
CA TYR A 54 -3.61 -5.44 18.02
C TYR A 54 -3.47 -4.21 18.93
N LYS A 55 -2.37 -3.46 18.81
CA LYS A 55 -2.16 -2.19 19.50
C LYS A 55 -2.51 -0.99 18.64
N GLU A 56 -2.67 0.15 19.31
CA GLU A 56 -2.81 1.45 18.65
C GLU A 56 -1.56 1.77 17.81
N ILE A 57 -1.76 1.99 16.52
CA ILE A 57 -0.71 2.34 15.56
C ILE A 57 -0.82 3.82 15.21
N LYS A 58 0.28 4.55 15.38
CA LYS A 58 0.39 5.96 14.96
C LYS A 58 1.26 6.05 13.73
N VAL A 59 0.62 6.26 12.58
CA VAL A 59 1.32 6.42 11.31
C VAL A 59 1.72 7.90 11.15
N PRO A 60 3.02 8.22 11.00
CA PRO A 60 3.45 9.59 10.74
C PRO A 60 2.70 10.21 9.55
N GLY A 61 2.19 11.43 9.72
CA GLY A 61 1.43 12.13 8.68
C GLY A 61 -0.07 11.81 8.62
N LEU A 62 -0.55 10.81 9.37
CA LEU A 62 -1.98 10.62 9.62
C LEU A 62 -2.37 11.27 10.95
N PRO A 63 -3.46 12.07 11.00
CA PRO A 63 -3.88 12.77 12.21
C PRO A 63 -4.56 11.85 13.25
N LEU A 64 -4.96 10.65 12.82
CA LEU A 64 -5.69 9.69 13.65
C LEU A 64 -4.80 8.49 13.96
N SER A 65 -4.88 8.02 15.20
CA SER A 65 -4.38 6.71 15.56
C SER A 65 -5.28 5.62 14.98
N LEU A 66 -4.67 4.53 14.53
CA LEU A 66 -5.36 3.38 13.98
C LEU A 66 -5.42 2.29 15.04
N ASN A 67 -6.63 1.82 15.33
CA ASN A 67 -6.85 0.63 16.14
C ASN A 67 -7.05 -0.58 15.23
N SER A 68 -7.01 -1.79 15.79
CA SER A 68 -7.21 -3.04 15.04
C SER A 68 -8.44 -2.99 14.12
N ASP A 69 -9.56 -2.44 14.59
CA ASP A 69 -10.82 -2.43 13.84
C ASP A 69 -10.80 -1.51 12.61
N SER A 70 -9.83 -0.61 12.54
CA SER A 70 -9.63 0.34 11.43
C SER A 70 -8.55 -0.08 10.45
N LEU A 71 -7.78 -1.14 10.79
CA LEU A 71 -6.73 -1.66 9.95
C LEU A 71 -7.30 -2.59 8.88
N PRO A 72 -6.75 -2.56 7.66
CA PRO A 72 -7.07 -3.57 6.65
C PRO A 72 -6.81 -4.99 7.15
N SER A 73 -7.72 -5.91 6.83
CA SER A 73 -7.62 -7.30 7.30
C SER A 73 -6.33 -8.00 6.87
N PHE A 74 -5.76 -7.67 5.70
CA PHE A 74 -4.52 -8.29 5.20
C PHE A 74 -3.29 -8.00 6.07
N LEU A 75 -3.36 -7.01 6.97
CA LEU A 75 -2.28 -6.74 7.92
C LEU A 75 -2.27 -7.73 9.09
N PHE A 76 -3.36 -8.47 9.31
CA PHE A 76 -3.47 -9.40 10.41
C PHE A 76 -2.84 -10.75 10.06
N PRO A 77 -1.98 -11.32 10.93
CA PRO A 77 -1.33 -12.61 10.67
C PRO A 77 -2.33 -13.77 10.58
N ASP A 78 -3.50 -13.61 11.21
CA ASP A 78 -4.57 -14.61 11.22
C ASP A 78 -5.48 -14.51 9.98
N ASN A 79 -5.28 -13.49 9.12
CA ASN A 79 -6.00 -13.38 7.87
C ASN A 79 -5.37 -14.31 6.80
N PRO A 80 -6.12 -15.29 6.26
CA PRO A 80 -5.61 -16.23 5.26
C PRO A 80 -5.45 -15.64 3.84
N PHE A 81 -5.80 -14.36 3.65
CA PHE A 81 -5.74 -13.66 2.36
C PHE A 81 -4.76 -12.49 2.38
#